data_AF-A0AB73WD50-F1
#
_entry.id   AF-A0AB73WD50-F1
#
_cell.length_a   1.000
_cell.length_b   1.000
_cell.length_c   1.000
_cell.angle_alpha   90.00
_cell.angle_beta   90.00
_cell.angle_gamma   90.00
#
_symmetry.space_group_name_H-M   'P 1'
#
loop_
_entity.id
_entity.type
_entity.pdbx_description
1 polymer ?
#
loop_
_entity_poly.entity_id
_entity_poly.type
_entity_poly.pdbx_seq_one_letter_code
_entity_poly.pdbx_strand_id
1 'polypeptide(L)'
;MKKVICSLCHGRGGDVIITCSNCNGSGYDPQDDNPFAQCHTCYGEGEENADVCPRCGGDGYYYVDEDEDEEEDEDEDEEGL
;
A
#
# COMPACT_ATOMS: atom_id res chain seq x y z
N MET A 1 -19.48 2.67 -9.09
CA MET A 1 -18.03 2.33 -9.22
C MET A 1 -17.21 3.57 -9.55
N LYS A 2 -16.43 4.05 -8.59
CA LYS A 2 -15.57 5.23 -8.71
C LYS A 2 -14.13 4.83 -9.01
N LYS A 3 -13.51 5.49 -10.00
CA LYS A 3 -12.08 5.34 -10.31
C LYS A 3 -11.24 6.14 -9.31
N VAL A 4 -10.37 5.46 -8.56
CA VAL A 4 -9.46 6.06 -7.58
C VAL A 4 -8.03 5.93 -8.09
N ILE A 5 -7.30 7.05 -8.18
CA ILE A 5 -5.89 7.05 -8.54
C ILE A 5 -5.08 6.40 -7.41
N CYS A 6 -4.19 5.46 -7.77
CA CYS A 6 -3.37 4.76 -6.79
C CYS A 6 -2.42 5.75 -6.11
N SER A 7 -2.58 5.97 -4.80
CA SER A 7 -1.72 6.91 -4.07
C SER A 7 -0.31 6.39 -3.80
N LEU A 8 -0.04 5.09 -4.04
CA LEU A 8 1.30 4.53 -3.88
C LEU A 8 2.21 4.86 -5.07
N CYS A 9 1.72 4.64 -6.29
CA CYS A 9 2.48 4.95 -7.52
C CYS A 9 2.10 6.29 -8.14
N HIS A 10 1.18 7.04 -7.53
CA HIS A 10 0.66 8.31 -8.03
C HIS A 10 0.21 8.25 -9.50
N GLY A 11 -0.44 7.14 -9.88
CA GLY A 11 -0.93 6.94 -11.25
C GLY A 11 0.08 6.40 -12.26
N ARG A 12 1.34 6.12 -11.86
CA ARG A 12 2.36 5.58 -12.77
C ARG A 12 2.19 4.09 -13.09
N GLY A 13 1.67 3.32 -12.13
CA GLY A 13 1.54 1.87 -12.26
C GLY A 13 2.79 1.07 -11.89
N GLY A 14 3.96 1.69 -11.80
CA GLY A 14 5.24 1.03 -11.54
C GLY A 14 6.28 1.98 -10.97
N ASP A 15 7.53 1.52 -10.95
CA ASP A 15 8.70 2.27 -10.47
C ASP A 15 8.47 2.86 -9.07
N VAL A 16 8.03 2.01 -8.13
CA VAL A 16 7.75 2.39 -6.75
C VAL A 16 8.73 1.73 -5.80
N ILE A 17 9.16 2.48 -4.78
CA ILE A 17 9.88 1.91 -3.65
C ILE A 17 8.83 1.32 -2.71
N ILE A 18 9.01 0.04 -2.38
CA ILE A 18 8.15 -0.68 -1.45
C ILE A 18 8.98 -1.33 -0.37
N THR A 19 8.32 -1.70 0.73
CA THR A 19 8.91 -2.61 1.71
C THR A 19 9.27 -3.92 1.01
N CYS A 20 10.50 -4.40 1.25
CA CYS A 20 11.01 -5.60 0.62
C CYS A 20 10.07 -6.79 0.89
N SER A 21 9.57 -7.39 -0.19
CA SER A 21 8.61 -8.49 -0.16
C SER A 21 9.19 -9.78 0.43
N ASN A 22 10.51 -9.95 0.38
CA ASN A 22 11.19 -11.11 0.92
C ASN A 22 11.38 -11.01 2.45
N CYS A 23 11.98 -9.91 2.93
CA CYS A 23 12.32 -9.76 4.34
C CYS A 23 11.31 -8.95 5.17
N ASN A 24 10.24 -8.47 4.54
CA ASN A 24 9.20 -7.65 5.15
C ASN A 24 9.75 -6.42 5.91
N GLY A 25 10.77 -5.78 5.35
CA GLY A 25 11.39 -4.58 5.92
C GLY A 25 12.45 -4.84 6.99
N SER A 26 12.70 -6.10 7.37
CA SER A 26 13.70 -6.40 8.41
C SER A 26 15.15 -6.22 7.94
N GLY A 27 15.41 -6.35 6.64
CA GLY A 27 16.77 -6.39 6.08
C GLY A 27 17.49 -7.73 6.27
N TYR A 28 16.91 -8.68 7.00
CA TYR A 28 17.53 -9.99 7.27
C TYR A 28 16.96 -11.07 6.35
N ASP A 29 17.77 -12.07 6.00
CA ASP A 29 17.32 -13.20 5.20
C ASP A 29 16.46 -14.16 6.06
N PRO A 30 15.16 -14.32 5.77
CA PRO A 30 14.29 -15.21 6.54
C PRO A 30 14.54 -16.70 6.26
N GLN A 31 15.34 -17.04 5.25
CA GLN A 31 15.64 -18.41 4.84
C GLN A 31 17.01 -18.91 5.34
N ASP A 32 17.80 -18.04 5.97
CA ASP A 32 19.10 -18.38 6.56
C ASP A 32 18.99 -18.46 8.09
N ASP A 33 19.54 -19.53 8.68
CA ASP A 33 19.57 -19.73 10.13
C ASP A 33 20.52 -18.75 10.85
N ASN A 34 21.41 -18.08 10.10
CA ASN A 34 22.27 -17.04 10.63
C ASN A 34 21.49 -15.72 10.82
N PRO A 35 21.31 -15.24 12.07
CA PRO A 35 20.51 -14.03 12.34
C PRO A 35 21.15 -12.74 11.82
N PHE A 36 22.39 -12.80 11.31
CA PHE A 36 23.08 -11.67 10.68
C PHE A 36 23.14 -11.78 9.16
N ALA A 37 22.54 -12.81 8.56
CA ALA A 37 22.43 -12.92 7.13
C ALA A 37 21.55 -11.79 6.59
N GLN A 38 22.09 -11.05 5.60
CA GLN A 38 21.36 -9.96 4.95
C GLN A 38 20.43 -10.54 3.90
N CYS A 39 19.23 -9.98 3.78
CA CYS A 39 18.29 -10.35 2.74
C CYS A 39 18.94 -10.13 1.36
N HIS A 40 18.97 -11.18 0.53
CA HIS A 40 19.57 -11.10 -0.81
C HIS A 40 18.76 -10.30 -1.83
N THR A 41 17.52 -9.95 -1.50
CA THR A 41 16.64 -9.19 -2.41
C THR A 41 16.86 -7.69 -2.27
N CYS A 42 16.85 -7.18 -1.03
CA CYS A 42 17.09 -5.76 -0.73
C CYS A 42 18.51 -5.46 -0.22
N TYR A 43 19.37 -6.47 -0.14
CA TYR A 43 20.75 -6.35 0.35
C TYR A 43 20.88 -5.66 1.71
N GLY A 44 19.94 -5.92 2.62
CA GLY A 44 19.94 -5.35 3.96
C GLY A 44 19.19 -4.03 4.13
N GLU A 45 18.74 -3.39 3.05
CA GLU A 45 18.10 -2.07 3.10
C GLU A 45 16.66 -2.12 3.66
N GLY A 46 15.99 -3.28 3.55
CA GLY A 46 14.59 -3.44 3.96
C GLY A 46 13.56 -2.91 2.94
N GLU A 47 14.01 -2.19 1.92
CA GLU A 47 13.17 -1.70 0.83
C GLU A 47 13.68 -2.18 -0.53
N GLU A 48 12.78 -2.29 -1.51
CA GLU A 48 13.11 -2.68 -2.87
C GLU A 48 12.36 -1.83 -3.90
N ASN A 49 12.90 -1.75 -5.11
CA ASN A 49 12.21 -1.14 -6.24
C ASN A 49 11.33 -2.18 -6.92
N ALA A 50 10.03 -1.93 -6.98
CA ALA A 50 9.09 -2.77 -7.71
C ALA A 50 8.74 -2.14 -9.06
N ASP A 51 9.00 -2.90 -10.12
CA ASP A 51 8.65 -2.51 -11.50
C ASP A 51 7.13 -2.38 -11.68
N VAL A 52 6.36 -3.20 -10.95
CA VAL A 52 4.89 -3.17 -10.95
C VAL A 52 4.41 -2.80 -9.56
N CYS A 53 3.58 -1.76 -9.48
CA CYS A 53 3.01 -1.30 -8.22
C CYS A 53 2.07 -2.37 -7.65
N PRO A 54 2.40 -2.98 -6.49
CA PRO A 54 1.64 -4.12 -5.95
C PRO A 54 0.23 -3.72 -5.51
N ARG A 55 -0.02 -2.43 -5.25
CA ARG A 55 -1.33 -1.92 -4.82
C ARG A 55 -2.35 -1.83 -5.96
N CYS A 56 -1.90 -1.52 -7.18
CA CYS A 56 -2.79 -1.34 -8.34
C CYS A 56 -2.53 -2.33 -9.46
N GLY A 57 -1.64 -3.31 -9.25
CA GLY A 57 -1.33 -4.34 -10.24
C GLY A 57 -0.71 -3.83 -11.55
N GLY A 58 -0.28 -2.55 -11.62
CA GLY A 58 0.26 -1.96 -12.85
C GLY A 58 -0.61 -0.87 -13.48
N ASP A 59 -1.89 -0.76 -13.11
CA ASP A 59 -2.83 0.09 -13.83
C ASP A 59 -2.74 1.58 -13.46
N GLY A 60 -2.14 1.89 -12.31
CA GLY A 60 -2.08 3.24 -11.75
C GLY A 60 -3.38 3.70 -11.06
N TYR A 61 -4.43 2.88 -11.07
CA TYR A 61 -5.72 3.16 -10.43
C TYR A 61 -6.44 1.86 -10.05
N TYR A 62 -7.50 1.97 -9.25
CA TYR A 62 -8.42 0.87 -8.96
C TYR A 62 -9.87 1.41 -8.85
N TYR A 63 -10.86 0.53 -8.94
CA TYR A 63 -12.28 0.87 -8.79
C TYR A 63 -12.74 0.53 -7.37
N VAL A 64 -13.52 1.44 -6.78
CA VAL A 64 -14.24 1.21 -5.52
C VAL A 64 -15.74 1.33 -5.78
N ASP A 65 -16.55 0.53 -5.11
CA ASP A 65 -18.01 0.67 -5.16
C ASP A 65 -18.44 1.92 -4.36
N GLU A 66 -19.54 2.54 -4.76
CA GLU A 66 -19.96 3.87 -4.26
C GLU A 66 -20.85 3.79 -3.00
N ASP A 67 -21.08 2.59 -2.48
CA ASP A 67 -22.16 2.30 -1.51
C ASP A 67 -21.70 2.29 -0.02
N GLU A 68 -20.54 2.87 0.32
CA GLU A 68 -20.00 2.87 1.70
C GLU A 68 -19.84 4.28 2.30
N ASP A 69 -20.39 5.31 1.66
CA ASP A 69 -20.33 6.72 2.11
C ASP A 69 -21.74 7.27 2.52
N GLU A 70 -22.65 6.44 3.03
CA GLU A 70 -23.89 6.89 3.69
C GLU A 70 -23.71 6.80 5.22
N GLU A 71 -22.82 7.61 5.79
CA GLU A 71 -22.88 7.92 7.23
C GLU A 71 -24.01 8.94 7.42
N GLU A 72 -25.11 8.46 8.02
CA GLU A 72 -26.28 9.25 8.44
C GLU A 72 -25.86 10.29 9.49
N ASP A 73 -25.54 11.53 9.07
CA ASP A 73 -25.51 12.68 9.96
C ASP A 73 -26.97 13.13 10.25
N GLU A 74 -27.72 12.29 10.97
CA GLU A 74 -28.94 12.70 11.67
C GLU A 74 -28.57 13.05 13.12
N ASP A 75 -28.19 14.30 13.36
CA ASP A 75 -28.38 14.89 14.70
C ASP A 75 -29.12 16.23 14.54
N GLU A 76 -30.36 16.18 14.99
CA GLU A 76 -31.42 17.16 14.89
C GLU A 76 -31.07 18.46 15.64
N ASP A 77 -31.33 19.60 14.99
CA ASP A 77 -31.41 20.90 15.65
C ASP A 77 -32.60 20.91 16.65
N GLU A 78 -32.40 20.46 17.90
CA GLU A 78 -33.38 20.63 18.99
C GLU A 78 -33.10 21.93 19.79
N GLU A 79 -34.03 22.87 19.58
CA GLU A 79 -34.60 23.79 20.58
C GLU A 79 -33.77 25.02 20.98
N GLY A 80 -34.07 26.11 20.26
CA GLY A 80 -34.13 27.41 20.91
C GLY A 80 -35.31 27.47 21.87
N LEU A 81 -35.05 27.90 23.11
CA LEU A 81 -35.90 28.79 23.93
C LEU A 81 -35.05 29.40 25.06
#